data_AF-A0A974P0N5-F1
#
_entry.id   AF-A0A974P0N5-F1
#
_cell.length_a   1.000
_cell.length_b   1.000
_cell.length_c   1.000
_cell.angle_alpha   90.00
_cell.angle_beta   90.00
_cell.angle_gamma   90.00
#
_symmetry.space_group_name_H-M   'P 1'
#
loop_
_entity.id
_entity.type
_entity.pdbx_description
1 polymer ?
#
loop_
_entity_poly.entity_id
_entity_poly.type
_entity_poly.pdbx_seq_one_letter_code
_entity_poly.pdbx_strand_id
1 'polypeptide(L)'
;MEQASSILAIRSKFDWDDVGTWTSLTKYLARDTQENSFQGSSALFNSHGNVVIANHRTIALCGIQNLIVVETPDSVLVCHQDSVQDVKKVLPLLPESLR
;
A
#
# COMPACT_ATOMS: atom_id res chain seq x y z
N MET A 1 28.84 -2.08 -1.81
CA MET A 1 29.02 -1.18 -2.97
C MET A 1 29.98 -0.05 -2.61
N GLU A 2 29.73 0.71 -1.54
CA GLU A 2 30.51 1.93 -1.21
C GLU A 2 31.97 1.71 -0.78
N GLN A 3 32.35 0.51 -0.34
CA GLN A 3 33.75 0.16 0.00
C GLN A 3 34.37 -0.89 -0.93
N ALA A 4 33.76 -1.12 -2.10
CA ALA A 4 34.27 -2.12 -3.03
C ALA A 4 35.41 -1.53 -3.88
N SER A 5 36.52 -2.27 -3.98
CA SER A 5 37.68 -1.90 -4.80
C SER A 5 37.44 -2.04 -6.31
N SER A 6 36.42 -2.82 -6.72
CA SER A 6 35.94 -2.89 -8.10
C SER A 6 34.46 -3.28 -8.14
N ILE A 7 33.71 -2.68 -9.07
CA ILE A 7 32.28 -2.90 -9.26
C ILE A 7 32.01 -3.10 -10.74
N LEU A 8 31.28 -4.15 -11.08
CA LEU A 8 30.75 -4.38 -12.42
C LEU A 8 29.21 -4.30 -12.35
N ALA A 9 28.59 -3.56 -13.26
CA ALA A 9 27.14 -3.45 -13.37
C ALA A 9 26.69 -3.71 -14.81
N ILE A 10 25.54 -4.37 -14.96
CA ILE A 10 24.93 -4.64 -16.27
C ILE A 10 23.55 -3.99 -16.28
N ARG A 11 23.24 -3.27 -17.36
CA ARG A 11 21.93 -2.64 -17.54
C ARG A 11 20.86 -3.72 -17.73
N SER A 12 19.80 -3.67 -16.92
CA SER A 12 18.65 -4.55 -17.10
C SER A 12 17.92 -4.20 -18.40
N LYS A 13 17.28 -5.21 -19.00
CA LYS A 13 16.37 -5.06 -20.16
C LYS A 13 14.90 -5.19 -19.76
N PHE A 14 14.63 -5.34 -18.46
CA PHE A 14 13.31 -5.54 -17.90
C PHE A 14 13.00 -4.41 -16.92
N ASP A 15 11.72 -4.14 -16.74
CA ASP A 15 11.23 -3.17 -15.77
C ASP A 15 11.42 -3.72 -14.35
N TRP A 16 11.92 -2.86 -13.47
CA TRP A 16 12.12 -3.17 -12.06
C TRP A 16 11.65 -1.97 -11.25
N ASP A 17 10.75 -2.23 -10.30
CA ASP A 17 10.30 -1.28 -9.29
C ASP A 17 10.59 -1.94 -7.93
N ASP A 18 11.05 -1.15 -6.96
CA ASP A 18 11.47 -1.68 -5.66
C ASP A 18 10.29 -2.07 -4.76
N VAL A 19 9.06 -1.80 -5.22
CA VAL A 19 7.77 -2.06 -4.54
C VAL A 19 7.92 -1.95 -3.02
N GLY A 20 8.52 -0.85 -2.57
CA GLY A 20 8.86 -0.65 -1.15
C GLY A 20 7.73 -0.01 -0.34
N THR A 21 6.70 0.51 -1.02
CA THR A 21 5.61 1.27 -0.39
C THR A 21 4.27 0.92 -1.03
N TRP A 22 3.19 1.03 -0.26
CA TRP A 22 1.83 0.87 -0.79
C TRP A 22 1.50 1.87 -1.90
N THR A 23 2.12 3.05 -1.87
CA THR A 23 2.04 4.05 -2.94
C THR A 23 2.66 3.56 -4.25
N SER A 24 3.77 2.81 -4.22
CA SER A 24 4.34 2.19 -5.43
C SER A 24 3.41 1.14 -6.02
N LEU A 25 2.65 0.43 -5.19
CA LEU A 25 1.73 -0.63 -5.61
C LEU A 25 0.58 -0.08 -6.48
N THR A 26 0.18 1.18 -6.29
CA THR A 26 -0.91 1.82 -7.05
C THR A 26 -0.73 1.77 -8.56
N LYS A 27 0.52 1.78 -9.05
CA LYS A 27 0.88 1.68 -10.48
C LYS A 27 0.45 0.35 -11.11
N TYR A 28 0.24 -0.67 -10.30
CA TYR A 28 -0.08 -2.03 -10.72
C TYR A 28 -1.52 -2.43 -10.39
N LEU A 29 -2.28 -1.55 -9.71
CA LEU A 29 -3.65 -1.80 -9.32
C LEU A 29 -4.64 -1.19 -10.33
N ALA A 30 -5.84 -1.77 -10.37
CA ALA A 30 -6.96 -1.14 -11.07
C ALA A 30 -7.25 0.22 -10.42
N ARG A 31 -7.56 1.22 -11.26
CA ARG A 31 -7.84 2.58 -10.81
C ARG A 31 -9.16 3.06 -11.39
N ASP A 32 -9.96 3.74 -10.56
CA ASP A 32 -11.20 4.39 -11.02
C ASP A 32 -10.94 5.84 -11.49
N THR A 33 -12.03 6.51 -11.90
CA THR A 33 -12.02 7.91 -12.34
C THR A 33 -11.75 8.91 -11.22
N GLN A 34 -11.88 8.49 -9.96
CA GLN A 34 -11.61 9.28 -8.77
C GLN A 34 -10.23 8.96 -8.19
N GLU A 35 -9.36 8.36 -9.01
CA GLU A 35 -7.97 8.06 -8.70
C GLU A 35 -7.80 7.05 -7.55
N ASN A 36 -8.86 6.33 -7.14
CA ASN A 36 -8.77 5.25 -6.17
C ASN A 36 -8.17 4.02 -6.83
N SER A 37 -7.11 3.47 -6.23
CA SER A 37 -6.50 2.20 -6.60
C SER A 37 -7.06 1.08 -5.74
N PHE A 38 -7.51 -0.02 -6.34
CA PHE A 38 -8.13 -1.10 -5.56
C PHE A 38 -7.79 -2.51 -6.07
N GLN A 39 -7.77 -3.44 -5.13
CA GLN A 39 -7.72 -4.88 -5.33
C GLN A 39 -8.80 -5.54 -4.47
N GLY A 40 -9.57 -6.45 -5.07
CA GLY A 40 -10.65 -7.15 -4.38
C GLY A 40 -11.97 -6.36 -4.33
N SER A 41 -12.88 -6.81 -3.46
CA SER A 41 -14.23 -6.24 -3.37
C SER A 41 -14.23 -4.91 -2.61
N SER A 42 -14.68 -3.84 -3.25
CA SER A 42 -14.78 -2.51 -2.63
C SER A 42 -16.03 -1.75 -3.08
N ALA A 43 -16.52 -0.87 -2.20
CA ALA A 43 -17.63 0.04 -2.47
C ALA A 43 -17.20 1.45 -2.06
N LEU A 44 -17.14 2.37 -3.03
CA LEU A 44 -16.58 3.71 -2.83
C LEU A 44 -17.66 4.76 -3.07
N PHE A 45 -17.92 5.61 -2.07
CA PHE A 45 -18.85 6.73 -2.18
C PHE A 45 -18.14 8.03 -1.81
N ASN A 46 -18.17 9.02 -2.71
CA ASN A 46 -17.52 10.31 -2.51
C ASN A 46 -16.07 10.19 -1.95
N SER A 47 -15.28 9.29 -2.53
CA SER A 47 -13.95 8.93 -2.04
C SER A 47 -12.92 9.06 -3.16
N HIS A 48 -11.73 9.61 -2.86
CA HIS A 48 -10.76 10.02 -3.87
C HIS A 48 -9.32 9.65 -3.48
N GLY A 49 -8.54 9.16 -4.46
CA GLY A 49 -7.11 8.91 -4.28
C GLY A 49 -6.76 7.86 -3.22
N ASN A 50 -7.68 6.97 -2.85
CA ASN A 50 -7.42 5.95 -1.84
C ASN A 50 -6.76 4.70 -2.45
N VAL A 51 -6.03 3.95 -1.63
CA VAL A 51 -5.49 2.63 -1.96
C VAL A 51 -6.21 1.58 -1.13
N VAL A 52 -6.90 0.64 -1.77
CA VAL A 52 -7.75 -0.35 -1.08
C VAL A 52 -7.32 -1.77 -1.46
N ILE A 53 -6.91 -2.55 -0.47
CA ILE A 53 -6.58 -3.97 -0.65
C ILE A 53 -7.53 -4.79 0.21
N ALA A 54 -8.52 -5.40 -0.43
CA ALA A 54 -9.53 -6.26 0.18
C ALA A 54 -9.23 -7.73 -0.16
N ASN A 55 -8.80 -8.52 0.83
CA ASN A 55 -8.43 -9.92 0.58
C ASN A 55 -9.58 -10.89 0.87
N HIS A 56 -10.37 -10.63 1.93
CA HIS A 56 -11.42 -11.56 2.40
C HIS A 56 -12.79 -10.89 2.49
N ARG A 57 -12.82 -9.61 2.88
CA ARG A 57 -14.07 -8.87 3.12
C ARG A 57 -14.19 -7.69 2.17
N THR A 58 -15.42 -7.22 1.96
CA THR A 58 -15.66 -6.00 1.19
C THR A 58 -15.30 -4.78 2.04
N ILE A 59 -14.51 -3.86 1.48
CA ILE A 59 -14.17 -2.58 2.10
C ILE A 59 -15.09 -1.49 1.54
N ALA A 60 -15.80 -0.77 2.42
CA ALA A 60 -16.64 0.36 2.03
C ALA A 60 -16.02 1.68 2.51
N LEU A 61 -15.77 2.61 1.59
CA LEU A 61 -15.24 3.95 1.86
C LEU A 61 -16.30 5.02 1.58
N CYS A 62 -16.42 6.01 2.46
CA CYS A 62 -17.43 7.06 2.36
C CYS A 62 -16.85 8.43 2.77
N GLY A 63 -16.77 9.38 1.83
CA GLY A 63 -16.37 10.76 2.14
C GLY A 63 -14.91 10.92 2.55
N ILE A 64 -14.03 10.00 2.15
CA ILE A 64 -12.63 9.99 2.57
C ILE A 64 -11.65 10.05 1.40
N GLN A 65 -10.45 10.54 1.68
CA GLN A 65 -9.44 10.75 0.66
C GLN A 65 -8.05 10.39 1.16
N ASN A 66 -7.22 10.00 0.21
CA ASN A 66 -5.79 9.75 0.39
C ASN A 66 -5.46 8.72 1.50
N LEU A 67 -6.34 7.76 1.75
CA LEU A 67 -6.08 6.68 2.70
C LEU A 67 -5.50 5.44 2.00
N ILE A 68 -4.67 4.72 2.73
CA ILE A 68 -4.30 3.34 2.46
C ILE A 68 -5.11 2.47 3.42
N VAL A 69 -5.91 1.57 2.87
CA VAL A 69 -6.73 0.60 3.59
C VAL A 69 -6.36 -0.79 3.13
N VAL A 70 -5.77 -1.58 4.03
CA VAL A 70 -5.35 -2.96 3.75
C VAL A 70 -6.03 -3.89 4.73
N GLU A 71 -6.80 -4.85 4.22
CA GLU A 71 -7.45 -5.89 5.00
C GLU A 71 -6.72 -7.24 4.83
N THR A 72 -6.40 -7.85 5.97
CA THR A 72 -5.85 -9.20 6.08
C THR A 72 -6.82 -10.05 6.94
N PRO A 73 -6.66 -11.39 7.02
CA PRO A 73 -7.58 -12.23 7.79
C PRO A 73 -7.71 -11.81 9.26
N ASP A 74 -6.59 -11.34 9.82
CA ASP A 74 -6.34 -11.09 11.23
C ASP A 74 -6.46 -9.61 11.62
N SER A 75 -6.27 -8.67 10.68
CA SER A 75 -6.26 -7.25 10.98
C SER A 75 -6.61 -6.36 9.78
N VAL A 76 -6.86 -5.07 10.07
CA VAL A 76 -7.04 -4.03 9.05
C VAL A 76 -6.09 -2.88 9.38
N LEU A 77 -5.28 -2.48 8.41
CA LEU A 77 -4.49 -1.25 8.47
C LEU A 77 -5.25 -0.14 7.78
N VAL A 78 -5.40 0.99 8.46
CA VAL A 78 -5.87 2.26 7.89
C VAL A 78 -4.84 3.33 8.23
N CYS A 79 -4.27 3.97 7.21
CA CYS A 79 -3.41 5.12 7.41
C CYS A 79 -3.56 6.14 6.28
N HIS A 80 -3.21 7.38 6.55
CA HIS A 80 -3.05 8.37 5.49
C HIS A 80 -1.79 8.03 4.66
N GLN A 81 -1.80 8.30 3.36
CA GLN A 81 -0.66 8.04 2.47
C GLN A 81 0.63 8.71 2.97
N ASP A 82 0.54 9.94 3.47
CA ASP A 82 1.70 10.67 4.02
C ASP A 82 2.31 10.00 5.27
N SER A 83 1.54 9.14 5.95
CA SER A 83 1.96 8.42 7.15
C SER A 83 2.46 7.00 6.85
N VAL A 84 2.64 6.61 5.59
CA VAL A 84 3.01 5.22 5.24
C VAL A 84 4.33 4.78 5.89
N GLN A 85 5.28 5.69 6.06
CA GLN A 85 6.56 5.42 6.71
C GLN A 85 6.42 5.19 8.23
N ASP A 86 5.37 5.75 8.83
CA ASP A 86 5.09 5.66 10.26
C ASP A 86 4.38 4.35 10.65
N VAL A 87 3.97 3.51 9.69
CA VAL A 87 3.33 2.21 9.97
C VAL A 87 4.21 1.35 10.90
N LYS A 88 5.54 1.42 10.78
CA LYS A 88 6.47 0.71 11.67
C LYS A 88 6.36 1.14 13.14
N LYS A 89 5.90 2.37 13.41
CA LYS A 89 5.67 2.89 14.76
C LYS A 89 4.39 2.34 15.39
N VAL A 90 3.49 1.75 14.59
CA VAL A 90 2.26 1.12 15.07
C VAL A 90 2.51 -0.30 15.55
N LEU A 91 3.52 -1.01 15.02
CA LEU A 91 3.83 -2.40 15.40
C LEU A 91 3.95 -2.62 16.93
N PRO A 92 4.66 -1.77 17.70
CA PRO A 92 4.76 -1.93 19.15
C PRO A 92 3.44 -1.66 19.88
N LEU A 93 2.45 -1.05 19.24
CA LEU A 93 1.13 -0.77 19.83
C LEU A 93 0.13 -1.90 19.60
N LEU A 94 0.46 -2.86 18.73
CA LEU A 94 -0.40 -4.00 18.45
C LEU A 94 -0.46 -4.96 19.64
N PRO A 95 -1.61 -5.65 19.85
CA PRO A 95 -1.71 -6.77 20.77
C PRO A 95 -0.66 -7.85 20.48
N GLU A 96 -0.20 -8.58 21.51
CA GLU A 96 0.79 -9.66 21.32
C GLU A 96 0.33 -10.73 20.32
N SER A 97 -0.98 -10.96 20.15
CA SER A 97 -1.51 -11.90 19.16
C SER A 97 -1.30 -11.48 17.70
N LEU A 98 -0.93 -10.22 17.45
CA LEU A 98 -0.73 -9.62 16.12
C LEU A 98 0.71 -9.11 15.92
N ARG A 99 1.60 -9.34 16.89
CA ARG A 99 3.04 -9.05 16.75
C ARG A 99 3.78 -10.29 16.29
#